data_AF-A0A8D2QQG3-F1
#
_entry.id   AF-A0A8D2QQG3-F1
#
_cell.length_a   1.000
_cell.length_b   1.000
_cell.length_c   1.000
_cell.angle_alpha   90.00
_cell.angle_beta   90.00
_cell.angle_gamma   90.00
#
_symmetry.space_group_name_H-M   'P 1'
#
loop_
_entity.id
_entity.type
_entity.pdbx_description
1 polymer ?
#
loop_
_entity_poly.entity_id
_entity_poly.type
_entity_poly.pdbx_seq_one_letter_code
_entity_poly.pdbx_strand_id
1 'polypeptide(L)' 'TATHKEEMTTICLLTMVSINPWKYSVFENIPMKSLKCYNDYNSQVTCTWMEHSEAHDLVGMVLYQRDNIKM' A
#
# COMPACT_ATOMS: atom_id res chain seq x y z
N THR A 1 -28.32 0.96 -7.58
CA THR A 1 -26.93 0.59 -7.25
C THR A 1 -25.87 1.18 -8.20
N ALA A 2 -26.26 2.01 -9.20
CA ALA A 2 -25.31 2.71 -10.09
C ALA A 2 -24.93 4.11 -9.58
N THR A 3 -25.85 4.78 -8.88
CA THR A 3 -25.68 6.15 -8.34
C THR A 3 -24.55 6.26 -7.31
N HIS A 4 -24.41 5.28 -6.41
CA HIS A 4 -23.38 5.30 -5.37
C HIS A 4 -21.94 5.14 -5.92
N LYS A 5 -21.78 4.50 -7.09
CA LYS A 5 -20.49 4.29 -7.77
C LYS A 5 -20.08 5.53 -8.57
N GLU A 6 -21.05 6.20 -9.20
CA GLU A 6 -20.85 7.46 -9.91
C GLU A 6 -20.56 8.62 -8.94
N GLU A 7 -21.24 8.68 -7.79
CA GLU A 7 -20.95 9.65 -6.73
C GLU A 7 -19.54 9.44 -6.16
N MET A 8 -19.15 8.19 -5.87
CA MET A 8 -17.82 7.88 -5.36
C MET A 8 -16.72 8.23 -6.36
N THR A 9 -16.96 8.00 -7.66
CA THR A 9 -16.02 8.38 -8.74
C THR A 9 -15.90 9.91 -8.87
N THR A 10 -17.03 10.62 -8.80
CA THR A 10 -17.07 12.10 -8.92
C THR A 10 -16.42 12.79 -7.73
N ILE A 11 -16.66 12.30 -6.51
CA ILE A 11 -16.01 12.77 -5.28
C ILE A 11 -14.48 12.53 -5.36
N CYS A 12 -14.05 11.39 -5.88
CA CYS A 12 -12.63 11.07 -6.06
C CYS A 12 -11.95 11.99 -7.09
N LEU A 13 -12.63 12.35 -8.18
CA LEU A 13 -12.11 13.29 -9.18
C LEU A 13 -12.00 14.72 -8.62
N LEU A 14 -13.00 15.17 -7.84
CA LEU A 14 -13.02 16.50 -7.23
C LEU A 14 -11.93 16.69 -6.16
N THR A 15 -11.60 15.63 -5.41
CA THR A 15 -10.49 15.67 -4.43
C THR A 15 -9.13 15.64 -5.12
N MET A 16 -8.94 14.92 -6.22
CA MET A 16 -7.67 14.91 -6.97
C MET A 16 -7.30 16.27 -7.60
N VAL A 17 -8.28 17.12 -7.95
CA VAL A 17 -8.02 18.46 -8.49
C VAL A 17 -7.63 19.47 -7.39
N SER A 18 -8.11 19.26 -6.16
CA SER A 18 -7.89 20.18 -5.03
C SER A 18 -6.66 19.81 -4.20
N ILE A 19 -6.16 18.59 -4.33
CA ILE A 19 -4.98 18.08 -3.63
C ILE A 19 -3.88 17.91 -4.68
N ASN A 20 -2.81 18.71 -4.61
CA ASN A 20 -1.66 18.54 -5.51
C ASN A 20 -1.25 17.05 -5.55
N PRO A 21 -1.34 16.36 -6.72
CA PRO A 21 -1.22 14.90 -6.79
C PRO A 21 0.16 14.39 -6.34
N TRP A 22 1.17 15.25 -6.36
CA TRP A 22 2.52 14.96 -5.86
C TRP A 22 2.63 14.91 -4.32
N LYS A 23 1.69 15.52 -3.59
CA LYS A 23 1.69 15.50 -2.11
C LYS A 23 1.06 14.22 -1.54
N TYR A 24 0.30 13.48 -2.36
CA TYR A 24 -0.41 12.27 -1.95
C TYR A 24 0.28 10.95 -2.36
N SER A 25 1.53 11.01 -2.84
CA SER A 25 2.20 9.83 -3.39
C SER A 25 3.36 9.29 -2.55
N VAL A 26 3.79 9.97 -1.48
CA VAL A 26 5.01 9.56 -0.74
C VAL A 26 4.76 9.26 0.75
N PHE A 27 3.68 9.75 1.35
CA PHE A 27 3.61 9.82 2.82
C PHE A 27 2.74 8.81 3.56
N GLU A 28 2.00 7.92 2.88
CA GLU A 28 1.32 6.78 3.52
C GLU A 28 1.49 5.52 2.69
N ASN A 29 2.74 5.09 2.50
CA ASN A 29 3.00 3.72 2.06
C ASN A 29 2.73 2.77 3.24
N ILE A 30 1.45 2.55 3.57
CA ILE A 30 1.01 1.73 4.70
C ILE A 30 1.71 0.36 4.71
N PRO A 31 1.83 -0.36 3.59
CA PRO A 31 2.56 -1.64 3.55
C PRO A 31 4.02 -1.49 3.97
N MET A 32 4.74 -0.49 3.44
CA MET A 32 6.14 -0.28 3.77
C MET A 32 6.34 0.24 5.21
N LYS A 33 5.46 1.10 5.71
CA LYS A 33 5.52 1.64 7.08
C LYS A 33 5.18 0.60 8.14
N SER A 34 4.25 -0.30 7.83
CA SER A 34 3.79 -1.34 8.75
C SER A 34 4.63 -2.61 8.69
N LEU A 35 5.52 -2.74 7.69
CA LEU A 35 6.37 -3.89 7.50
C LEU A 35 7.26 -4.16 8.72
N LYS A 36 7.07 -5.32 9.33
CA LYS A 36 7.89 -5.86 10.41
C LYS A 36 8.32 -7.26 10.05
N CYS A 37 9.63 -7.51 10.08
CA CYS A 37 10.20 -8.84 9.85
C CYS A 37 10.89 -9.35 11.11
N TYR A 38 10.62 -10.60 11.44
CA TYR A 38 11.28 -11.35 12.51
C TYR A 38 12.07 -12.49 11.89
N ASN A 39 13.32 -12.65 12.30
CA ASN A 39 14.18 -13.74 11.88
C ASN A 39 14.33 -14.72 13.06
N ASP A 40 14.05 -16.00 12.81
CA ASP A 40 14.24 -17.07 13.80
C ASP A 40 15.71 -17.54 13.91
N TYR A 41 16.60 -16.98 13.08
CA TYR A 41 18.03 -17.28 12.92
C TYR A 41 18.38 -18.73 12.56
N ASN A 42 17.38 -19.56 12.29
CA ASN A 42 17.58 -20.95 11.87
C ASN A 42 17.33 -21.09 10.37
N SER A 43 16.13 -20.70 9.92
CA SER A 43 15.72 -20.95 8.53
C SER A 43 14.60 -20.06 8.01
N GLN A 44 13.93 -19.29 8.88
CA GLN A 44 12.73 -18.57 8.51
C GLN A 44 12.81 -17.10 8.89
N VAL A 45 12.45 -16.26 7.91
CA VAL A 45 12.09 -14.87 8.14
C VAL A 45 10.59 -14.75 7.96
N THR A 46 9.91 -14.32 9.02
CA THR A 46 8.47 -14.01 8.98
C THR A 46 8.28 -12.51 8.89
N CYS A 47 7.69 -12.04 7.79
CA CYS A 47 7.33 -10.64 7.62
C CYS A 47 5.82 -10.46 7.73
N THR A 48 5.41 -9.38 8.38
CA THR A 48 4.02 -8.96 8.53
C THR A 48 3.89 -7.50 8.12
N TRP A 49 2.87 -7.19 7.35
CA TRP A 49 2.55 -5.83 6.92
C TRP A 49 1.03 -5.69 6.81
N MET A 50 0.56 -4.45 6.78
CA MET A 50 -0.84 -4.09 6.62
C MET A 50 -1.07 -3.57 5.20
N GLU A 51 -2.23 -3.90 4.65
CA GLU A 51 -2.72 -3.38 3.36
C GLU A 51 -4.11 -2.79 3.53
N HIS A 52 -4.46 -1.84 2.67
CA HIS A 52 -5.85 -1.40 2.54
C HIS A 52 -6.64 -2.49 1.81
N SER A 53 -7.76 -2.92 2.39
CA SER A 53 -8.65 -3.91 1.75
C SER A 53 -9.13 -3.46 0.37
N GLU A 54 -9.46 -2.18 0.24
CA GLU A 54 -9.88 -1.56 -1.03
C GLU A 54 -8.78 -1.59 -2.10
N ALA A 55 -7.51 -1.49 -1.68
CA ALA A 55 -6.37 -1.57 -2.59
C ALA A 55 -6.09 -3.01 -3.00
N HIS A 56 -6.25 -3.98 -2.09
CA HIS A 56 -6.01 -5.40 -2.36
C HIS A 56 -6.89 -5.95 -3.50
N ASP A 57 -8.17 -5.55 -3.55
CA ASP A 57 -9.11 -5.96 -4.59
C ASP A 57 -8.79 -5.37 -5.98
N LEU A 58 -8.02 -4.28 -6.03
CA LEU A 58 -7.67 -3.55 -7.25
C LEU A 58 -6.24 -3.83 -7.72
N VAL A 59 -5.30 -3.91 -6.78
CA VAL A 59 -3.87 -4.05 -6.98
C VAL A 59 -3.27 -4.90 -5.85
N GLY A 60 -2.97 -6.16 -6.15
CA GLY A 60 -2.22 -7.01 -5.22
C GLY A 60 -0.77 -6.52 -5.06
N MET A 61 -0.27 -6.48 -3.82
CA MET A 61 1.13 -6.15 -3.54
C MET A 61 1.96 -7.41 -3.27
N VAL A 62 3.24 -7.35 -3.64
CA VAL A 62 4.20 -8.42 -3.43
C VAL A 62 5.40 -7.86 -2.68
N LEU A 63 5.75 -8.47 -1.54
CA LEU A 63 6.98 -8.16 -0.82
C LEU A 63 8.14 -8.93 -1.45
N TYR A 64 9.16 -8.21 -1.91
CA TYR A 64 10.38 -8.81 -2.45
C TYR A 64 11.51 -8.74 -1.43
N GLN A 65 12.07 -9.89 -1.06
CA GLN A 65 13.28 -9.96 -0.25
C GLN A 65 14.50 -9.81 -1.16
N ARG A 66 15.37 -8.84 -0.85
CA ARG A 66 16.68 -8.74 -1.50
C ARG A 66 17.72 -9.43 -0.63
N ASP A 67 18.28 -10.53 -1.11
CA ASP A 67 19.39 -11.20 -0.44
C ASP A 67 20.70 -10.43 -0.61
N ASN A 68 21.45 -10.29 0.48
CA ASN A 68 22.79 -9.69 0.53
C ASN A 68 22.93 -8.29 -0.10
N ILE A 69 22.57 -7.26 0.67
CA ILE A 69 23.26 -5.97 0.55
C ILE A 69 24.61 -6.17 1.25
N LYS A 70 25.66 -6.58 0.53
CA LYS A 70 27.02 -6.43 1.05
C LYS A 70 27.23 -4.92 1.28
N MET A 71 27.15 -4.48 2.52
CA MET A 71 27.62 -3.17 2.95
C MET A 71 29.14 -3.19 3.08
#